data_AF-A0A3B3TAT5-F1
#
_entry.id   AF-A0A3B3TAT5-F1
#
_cell.length_a   1.000
_cell.length_b   1.000
_cell.length_c   1.000
_cell.angle_alpha   90.00
_cell.angle_beta   90.00
_cell.angle_gamma   90.00
#
_symmetry.space_group_name_H-M   'P 1'
#
loop_
_entity.id
_entity.type
_entity.pdbx_description
1 polymer ?
#
loop_
_entity_poly.entity_id
_entity_poly.type
_entity_poly.pdbx_seq_one_letter_code
_entity_poly.pdbx_strand_id
1 'polypeptide(L)'
;MQRVMAGRRQRRSLTRHGNVSTLLTTSFFTRWEEERNIDGSKWKCLEHKGPVFAPLYKPLPDHVKFYYDGKPMKLSPNAEEVATFFAKMLDHEYTTKDIFRKNFFMDWRKEMTSEEKAKITELKKCDFREMNKYFKAQLEAKKQISKEEKQVR
;
A
#
# COMPACT_ATOMS: atom_id res chain seq x y z
N MET A 1 -23.25 36.23 -39.31
CA MET A 1 -23.63 34.95 -38.67
C MET A 1 -23.48 33.83 -39.69
N GLN A 2 -22.38 33.09 -39.67
CA GLN A 2 -22.12 31.98 -40.60
C GLN A 2 -22.13 30.65 -39.85
N ARG A 3 -23.02 29.75 -40.30
CA ARG A 3 -23.15 28.35 -39.90
C ARG A 3 -21.96 27.57 -40.45
N VAL A 4 -21.29 26.76 -39.62
CA VAL A 4 -20.29 25.80 -40.09
C VAL A 4 -20.97 24.44 -40.27
N MET A 5 -20.96 23.96 -41.52
CA MET A 5 -21.52 22.69 -41.97
C MET A 5 -20.61 21.52 -41.63
N ALA A 6 -21.19 20.42 -41.15
CA ALA A 6 -20.51 19.14 -40.89
C ALA A 6 -20.07 18.47 -42.20
N GLY A 7 -18.77 18.20 -42.33
CA GLY A 7 -18.18 17.51 -43.48
C GLY A 7 -18.33 15.99 -43.41
N ARG A 8 -19.09 15.40 -44.33
CA ARG A 8 -19.04 13.97 -44.68
C ARG A 8 -17.65 13.63 -45.22
N ARG A 9 -16.95 12.66 -44.61
CA ARG A 9 -15.70 12.11 -45.16
C ARG A 9 -15.98 10.75 -45.81
N GLN A 10 -15.72 10.67 -47.12
CA GLN A 10 -15.91 9.52 -48.02
C GLN A 10 -15.30 8.21 -47.49
N ARG A 11 -16.01 7.08 -47.67
CA ARG A 11 -15.42 5.72 -47.68
C ARG A 11 -14.47 5.60 -48.88
N ARG A 12 -13.18 5.35 -48.64
CA ARG A 12 -12.25 4.83 -49.67
C ARG A 12 -12.21 3.31 -49.56
N SER A 13 -12.68 2.63 -50.59
CA SER A 13 -12.39 1.22 -50.84
C SER A 13 -10.98 1.11 -51.43
N LEU A 14 -10.09 0.33 -50.81
CA LEU A 14 -8.85 -0.10 -51.45
C LEU A 14 -8.70 -1.62 -51.35
N THR A 15 -8.34 -2.19 -52.49
CA THR A 15 -8.30 -3.59 -52.89
C THR A 15 -7.24 -4.42 -52.16
N ARG A 16 -7.54 -5.72 -51.98
CA ARG A 16 -6.65 -6.76 -51.42
C ARG A 16 -5.43 -7.00 -52.31
N HIS A 17 -4.23 -7.03 -51.73
CA HIS A 17 -3.14 -7.96 -52.09
C HIS A 17 -2.18 -8.19 -50.90
N GLY A 18 -1.92 -9.48 -50.60
CA GLY A 18 -0.63 -10.04 -50.16
C GLY A 18 0.00 -9.66 -48.81
N ASN A 19 -0.02 -10.62 -47.87
CA ASN A 19 0.90 -10.86 -46.75
C ASN A 19 1.32 -9.70 -45.83
N VAL A 20 0.72 -9.66 -44.63
CA VAL A 20 1.40 -9.16 -43.42
C VAL A 20 0.99 -10.03 -42.22
N SER A 21 2.00 -10.64 -41.61
CA SER A 21 2.17 -10.97 -40.19
C SER A 21 0.94 -10.80 -39.30
N THR A 22 0.59 -11.86 -38.57
CA THR A 22 -0.42 -11.90 -37.50
C THR A 22 -0.32 -10.67 -36.59
N LEU A 23 -1.09 -9.63 -36.93
CA LEU A 23 -1.21 -8.44 -36.11
C LEU A 23 -2.04 -8.87 -34.90
N LEU A 24 -1.44 -8.83 -33.71
CA LEU A 24 -2.18 -8.76 -32.47
C LEU A 24 -3.16 -7.61 -32.63
N THR A 25 -4.44 -7.92 -32.82
CA THR A 25 -5.50 -6.94 -32.91
C THR A 25 -5.65 -6.33 -31.54
N THR A 26 -4.89 -5.28 -31.25
CA THR A 26 -5.06 -4.48 -30.05
C THR A 26 -6.48 -3.92 -30.11
N SER A 27 -7.40 -4.44 -29.29
CA SER A 27 -8.75 -3.92 -29.24
C SER A 27 -8.69 -2.53 -28.60
N PHE A 28 -8.67 -1.49 -29.43
CA PHE A 28 -8.89 -0.13 -28.95
C PHE A 28 -10.36 0.02 -28.60
N PHE A 29 -10.64 0.11 -27.30
CA PHE A 29 -11.99 0.35 -26.79
C PHE A 29 -12.20 1.84 -26.54
N THR A 30 -13.03 2.47 -27.37
CA THR A 30 -13.36 3.91 -27.33
C THR A 30 -14.69 4.16 -26.62
N ARG A 31 -14.64 4.31 -25.29
CA ARG A 31 -15.82 4.48 -24.43
C ARG A 31 -16.82 5.57 -24.88
N TRP A 32 -16.36 6.64 -25.53
CA TRP A 32 -17.17 7.78 -25.96
C TRP A 32 -17.92 7.57 -27.28
N GLU A 33 -17.68 6.47 -27.99
CA GLU A 33 -18.41 6.11 -29.23
C GLU A 33 -19.62 5.20 -28.94
N GLU A 34 -19.75 4.71 -27.70
CA GLU A 34 -20.88 3.90 -27.27
C GLU A 34 -22.12 4.73 -26.93
N GLU A 35 -23.30 4.16 -27.14
CA GLU A 35 -24.57 4.74 -26.69
C GLU A 35 -24.59 4.88 -25.15
N ARG A 36 -25.07 6.04 -24.68
CA ARG A 36 -25.17 6.30 -23.24
C ARG A 36 -26.21 5.38 -22.62
N ASN A 37 -25.82 4.69 -21.55
CA ASN A 37 -26.77 3.97 -20.70
C ASN A 37 -27.67 4.97 -19.98
N ILE A 38 -28.97 4.93 -20.27
CA ILE A 38 -29.99 5.82 -19.72
C ILE A 38 -30.73 5.23 -18.51
N ASP A 39 -30.62 3.92 -18.29
CA ASP A 39 -31.41 3.18 -17.29
C ASP A 39 -30.74 3.06 -15.90
N GLY A 40 -29.75 3.91 -15.59
CA GLY A 40 -29.03 3.92 -14.31
C GLY A 40 -28.09 2.73 -14.05
N SER A 41 -28.22 1.65 -14.82
CA SER A 41 -27.37 0.46 -14.76
C SER A 41 -25.92 0.75 -15.16
N LYS A 42 -24.95 0.30 -14.34
CA LYS A 42 -23.52 0.60 -14.51
C LYS A 42 -22.74 -0.44 -15.31
N TRP A 43 -23.17 -1.70 -15.28
CA TRP A 43 -22.52 -2.81 -15.97
C TRP A 43 -23.55 -3.90 -16.28
N LYS A 44 -23.32 -4.62 -17.38
CA LYS A 44 -24.10 -5.83 -17.76
C LYS A 44 -23.48 -7.11 -17.19
N CYS A 45 -22.16 -7.15 -17.10
CA CYS A 45 -21.37 -8.24 -16.51
C CYS A 45 -20.17 -7.62 -15.78
N LEU A 46 -19.82 -8.18 -14.61
CA LEU A 46 -18.67 -7.77 -13.81
C LEU A 46 -18.00 -9.03 -13.24
N GLU A 47 -16.77 -9.29 -13.68
CA GLU A 47 -15.92 -10.35 -13.14
C GLU A 47 -14.61 -9.71 -12.65
N HIS A 48 -14.20 -10.01 -11.41
CA HIS A 48 -12.95 -9.53 -10.84
C HIS A 48 -12.32 -10.58 -9.93
N LYS A 49 -11.00 -10.52 -9.75
CA LYS A 49 -10.22 -11.52 -8.99
C LYS A 49 -10.23 -11.32 -7.47
N GLY A 50 -11.27 -10.68 -6.93
CA GLY A 50 -11.36 -10.35 -5.51
C GLY A 50 -10.33 -9.31 -5.03
N PRO A 51 -10.24 -9.07 -3.72
CA PRO A 51 -9.25 -8.19 -3.12
C PRO A 51 -7.89 -8.89 -2.95
N VAL A 52 -6.81 -8.11 -3.05
CA VAL A 52 -5.48 -8.56 -2.62
C VAL A 52 -5.30 -8.14 -1.15
N PHE A 53 -5.16 -9.13 -0.27
CA PHE A 53 -4.93 -8.88 1.15
C PHE A 53 -3.49 -8.45 1.44
N ALA A 54 -3.33 -7.69 2.53
CA ALA A 54 -2.01 -7.34 3.03
C ALA A 54 -1.22 -8.62 3.37
N PRO A 55 0.10 -8.64 3.14
CA PRO A 55 0.93 -9.76 3.53
C PRO A 55 0.89 -9.94 5.05
N LEU A 56 0.99 -11.19 5.49
CA LEU A 56 1.07 -11.51 6.92
C LEU A 56 2.26 -10.82 7.59
N TYR A 57 2.08 -10.45 8.86
CA TYR A 57 3.14 -9.87 9.66
C TYR A 57 4.36 -10.78 9.76
N LYS A 58 5.55 -10.18 9.63
CA LYS A 58 6.84 -10.86 9.81
C LYS A 58 7.50 -10.31 11.07
N PRO A 59 7.72 -11.16 12.09
CA PRO A 59 8.37 -10.75 13.33
C PRO A 59 9.73 -10.09 13.11
N LEU A 60 10.11 -9.25 14.06
CA LEU A 60 11.44 -8.62 14.06
C LEU A 60 12.54 -9.67 14.26
N PRO A 61 13.71 -9.48 13.62
CA PRO A 61 14.87 -10.32 13.87
C PRO A 61 15.35 -10.22 15.33
N ASP A 62 15.92 -11.30 15.88
CA ASP A 62 16.31 -11.35 17.31
C ASP A 62 17.39 -10.33 17.73
N HIS A 63 18.12 -9.75 16.78
CA HIS A 63 19.09 -8.69 17.06
C HIS A 63 18.45 -7.32 17.33
N VAL A 64 17.18 -7.12 16.93
CA VAL A 64 16.43 -5.88 17.16
C VAL A 64 15.60 -6.07 18.42
N LYS A 65 15.85 -5.26 19.44
CA LYS A 65 15.13 -5.38 20.72
C LYS A 65 14.28 -4.15 20.98
N PHE A 66 13.23 -4.35 21.76
CA PHE A 66 12.46 -3.29 22.36
C PHE A 66 12.95 -3.07 23.80
N TYR A 67 13.07 -1.82 24.23
CA TYR A 67 13.44 -1.51 25.62
C TYR A 67 12.30 -0.81 26.34
N TYR A 68 12.10 -1.23 27.58
CA TYR A 68 11.20 -0.57 28.51
C TYR A 68 11.98 -0.21 29.78
N ASP A 69 12.00 1.07 30.12
CA ASP A 69 12.74 1.59 31.28
C ASP A 69 14.23 1.18 31.26
N GLY A 70 14.82 1.20 30.06
CA GLY A 70 16.21 0.79 29.81
C GLY A 70 16.45 -0.73 29.79
N LYS A 71 15.44 -1.57 30.06
CA LYS A 71 15.58 -3.03 30.07
C LYS A 71 15.09 -3.65 28.76
N PRO A 72 15.86 -4.55 28.12
CA PRO A 72 15.43 -5.23 26.91
C PRO A 72 14.26 -6.19 27.22
N MET A 73 13.22 -6.13 26.40
CA MET A 73 12.03 -6.96 26.51
C MET A 73 11.61 -7.45 25.13
N LYS A 74 11.25 -8.73 25.02
CA LYS A 74 10.62 -9.29 23.82
C LYS A 74 9.11 -9.16 23.95
N LEU A 75 8.47 -8.58 22.94
CA LEU A 75 7.02 -8.43 22.87
C LEU A 75 6.38 -9.65 22.21
N SER A 76 5.11 -9.87 22.49
CA SER A 76 4.26 -10.83 21.78
C SER A 76 4.07 -10.40 20.32
N PRO A 77 3.85 -11.32 19.35
CA PRO A 77 3.79 -10.97 17.93
C PRO A 77 2.75 -9.88 17.60
N ASN A 78 1.58 -9.92 18.23
CA ASN A 78 0.52 -8.92 18.00
C ASN A 78 0.91 -7.55 18.56
N ALA A 79 1.44 -7.50 19.79
CA ALA A 79 1.91 -6.26 20.39
C ALA A 79 3.14 -5.70 19.64
N GLU A 80 4.01 -6.58 19.14
CA GLU A 80 5.18 -6.23 18.35
C GLU A 80 4.76 -5.58 17.03
N GLU A 81 3.81 -6.17 16.30
CA GLU A 81 3.28 -5.62 15.05
C GLU A 81 2.81 -4.19 15.23
N VAL A 82 1.99 -3.92 16.25
CA VAL A 82 1.49 -2.58 16.56
C VAL A 82 2.62 -1.63 16.97
N ALA A 83 3.59 -2.12 17.76
CA ALA A 83 4.79 -1.35 18.09
C ALA A 83 5.60 -0.98 16.84
N THR A 84 5.65 -1.84 15.81
CA THR A 84 6.34 -1.51 14.55
C THR A 84 5.70 -0.34 13.82
N PHE A 85 4.38 -0.15 13.91
CA PHE A 85 3.71 0.99 13.29
C PHE A 85 4.20 2.30 13.91
N PHE A 86 4.29 2.35 15.25
CA PHE A 86 4.80 3.52 15.95
C PHE A 86 6.30 3.74 15.67
N ALA A 87 7.10 2.68 15.67
CA ALA A 87 8.54 2.76 15.40
C ALA A 87 8.86 3.31 14.00
N LYS A 88 8.08 2.94 12.97
CA LYS A 88 8.23 3.47 11.59
C LYS A 88 7.89 4.95 11.46
N MET A 89 7.06 5.47 12.37
CA MET A 89 6.59 6.85 12.36
C MET A 89 7.32 7.73 13.38
N LEU A 90 8.36 7.24 14.06
CA LEU A 90 8.97 7.95 15.19
C LEU A 90 9.41 9.38 14.85
N ASP A 91 9.92 9.61 13.64
CA ASP A 91 10.42 10.92 13.18
C ASP A 91 9.32 11.82 12.59
N HIS A 92 8.07 11.36 12.56
CA HIS A 92 6.96 12.11 12.02
C HIS A 92 6.36 13.04 13.08
N GLU A 93 5.91 14.23 12.68
CA GLU A 93 5.21 15.21 13.53
C GLU A 93 3.99 14.65 14.29
N TYR A 94 3.44 13.49 13.92
CA TYR A 94 2.33 12.89 14.66
C TYR A 94 2.76 12.31 16.01
N THR A 95 4.00 11.83 16.15
CA THR A 95 4.47 11.17 17.38
C THR A 95 4.79 12.14 18.51
N THR A 96 4.89 13.44 18.21
CA THR A 96 5.00 14.52 19.19
C THR A 96 3.63 14.98 19.70
N LYS A 97 2.54 14.67 18.99
CA LYS A 97 1.17 15.06 19.37
C LYS A 97 0.64 14.17 20.47
N ASP A 98 0.24 14.77 21.59
CA ASP A 98 -0.25 14.03 22.76
C ASP A 98 -1.50 13.21 22.48
N ILE A 99 -2.42 13.71 21.64
CA ILE A 99 -3.65 12.99 21.27
C ILE A 99 -3.30 11.68 20.56
N PHE A 100 -2.36 11.73 19.62
CA PHE A 100 -1.90 10.56 18.90
C PHE A 100 -1.23 9.56 19.84
N ARG A 101 -0.34 10.02 20.72
CA ARG A 101 0.35 9.19 21.71
C ARG A 101 -0.63 8.50 22.66
N LYS A 102 -1.66 9.21 23.12
CA LYS A 102 -2.71 8.66 24.00
C LYS A 102 -3.53 7.58 23.28
N ASN A 103 -4.02 7.88 22.08
CA ASN A 103 -4.81 6.93 21.29
C ASN A 103 -4.00 5.67 20.96
N PHE A 104 -2.76 5.86 20.49
CA PHE A 104 -1.83 4.77 20.23
C PHE A 104 -1.65 3.88 21.47
N PHE A 105 -1.36 4.48 22.63
CA PHE A 105 -1.11 3.70 23.84
C PHE A 105 -2.35 2.93 24.30
N MET A 106 -3.54 3.53 24.18
CA MET A 106 -4.80 2.87 24.52
C MET A 106 -5.08 1.66 23.63
N ASP A 107 -4.86 1.79 22.31
CA ASP A 107 -5.10 0.69 21.37
C ASP A 107 -3.99 -0.37 21.43
N TRP A 108 -2.73 0.05 21.56
CA TRP A 108 -1.61 -0.88 21.71
C TRP A 108 -1.78 -1.74 22.96
N ARG A 109 -2.30 -1.17 24.04
CA ARG A 109 -2.61 -1.93 25.25
C ARG A 109 -3.70 -2.97 25.01
N LYS A 110 -4.55 -2.91 24.00
CA LYS A 110 -5.55 -3.96 23.73
C LYS A 110 -4.89 -5.23 23.17
N GLU A 111 -3.89 -5.06 22.31
CA GLU A 111 -3.15 -6.13 21.63
C GLU A 111 -2.08 -6.81 22.50
N MET A 112 -1.77 -6.23 23.66
CA MET A 112 -0.84 -6.81 24.63
C MET A 112 -1.42 -7.98 25.44
N THR A 113 -0.54 -8.86 25.87
CA THR A 113 -0.83 -9.88 26.90
C THR A 113 -0.99 -9.24 28.29
N SER A 114 -1.62 -9.95 29.22
CA SER A 114 -1.80 -9.47 30.61
C SER A 114 -0.47 -9.15 31.32
N GLU A 115 0.58 -9.92 31.03
CA GLU A 115 1.92 -9.69 31.60
C GLU A 115 2.57 -8.41 31.07
N GLU A 116 2.45 -8.16 29.76
CA GLU A 116 2.95 -6.95 29.12
C GLU A 116 2.19 -5.72 29.62
N LYS A 117 0.86 -5.82 29.75
CA LYS A 117 -0.02 -4.76 30.28
C LYS A 117 0.34 -4.33 31.71
N ALA A 118 0.90 -5.25 32.51
CA ALA A 118 1.34 -5.00 33.87
C ALA A 118 2.71 -4.31 33.91
N LYS A 119 3.61 -4.68 32.99
CA LYS A 119 4.96 -4.09 32.91
C LYS A 119 4.95 -2.72 32.22
N ILE A 120 4.24 -2.61 31.10
CA ILE A 120 4.19 -1.42 30.24
C ILE A 120 3.06 -0.51 30.72
N THR A 121 3.40 0.42 31.61
CA THR A 121 2.45 1.36 32.21
C THR A 121 2.50 2.75 31.55
N GLU A 122 3.67 3.17 31.10
CA GLU A 122 3.90 4.50 30.55
C GLU A 122 4.59 4.45 29.18
N LEU A 123 3.99 5.10 28.18
CA LEU A 123 4.60 5.23 26.85
C LEU A 123 5.95 5.99 26.89
N LYS A 124 6.16 6.88 27.86
CA LYS A 124 7.41 7.67 27.97
C LYS A 124 8.63 6.80 28.30
N LYS A 125 8.44 5.65 28.94
CA LYS A 125 9.49 4.70 29.30
C LYS A 125 9.79 3.70 28.18
N CYS A 126 9.00 3.70 27.11
CA CYS A 126 9.18 2.82 25.96
C CYS A 126 10.20 3.43 25.00
N ASP A 127 11.23 2.66 24.64
CA ASP A 127 12.20 3.05 23.63
C ASP A 127 12.03 2.21 22.35
N PHE A 128 11.63 2.90 21.28
CA PHE A 128 11.43 2.34 19.94
C PHE A 128 12.57 2.69 18.97
N ARG A 129 13.66 3.33 19.44
CA ARG A 129 14.75 3.82 18.58
C ARG A 129 15.47 2.70 17.84
N GLU A 130 15.70 1.56 18.50
CA GLU A 130 16.36 0.41 17.87
C GLU A 130 15.51 -0.18 16.74
N MET A 131 14.18 -0.32 16.97
CA MET A 131 13.23 -0.72 15.93
C MET A 131 13.19 0.28 14.77
N ASN A 132 13.16 1.59 15.04
CA ASN A 132 13.19 2.62 14.01
C ASN A 132 14.48 2.51 13.17
N LYS A 133 15.64 2.38 13.81
CA LYS A 133 16.93 2.23 13.12
C LYS A 133 16.92 1.03 12.16
N TYR A 134 16.36 -0.11 12.58
CA TYR A 134 16.19 -1.27 11.71
C TYR A 134 15.31 -0.96 10.51
N PHE A 135 14.14 -0.32 10.69
CA PHE A 135 13.26 0.02 9.58
C PHE A 135 13.85 1.06 8.64
N LYS A 136 14.60 2.04 9.14
CA LYS A 136 15.37 2.97 8.30
C LYS A 136 16.40 2.22 7.45
N ALA A 137 17.17 1.31 8.04
CA ALA A 137 18.13 0.50 7.30
C ALA A 137 17.44 -0.37 6.21
N GLN A 138 16.28 -0.95 6.52
CA GLN A 138 15.48 -1.70 5.55
C GLN A 138 14.94 -0.83 4.41
N LEU A 139 14.52 0.41 4.69
CA LEU A 139 14.09 1.35 3.67
C LEU A 139 15.24 1.79 2.77
N GLU A 140 16.40 2.09 3.34
CA GLU A 140 17.60 2.44 2.58
C GLU A 140 18.08 1.25 1.73
N ALA A 141 18.12 0.04 2.28
CA ALA A 141 18.44 -1.18 1.54
C ALA A 141 17.50 -1.35 0.33
N LYS A 142 16.19 -1.13 0.51
CA LYS A 142 15.20 -1.20 -0.57
C LYS A 142 15.44 -0.17 -1.68
N LYS A 143 15.93 1.03 -1.33
CA LYS A 143 16.27 2.06 -2.32
C LYS A 143 17.47 1.62 -3.18
N GLN A 144 18.45 0.97 -2.54
CA GLN A 144 19.69 0.50 -3.16
C GLN A 144 19.53 -0.80 -3.99
N ILE A 145 18.35 -1.43 -4.00
CA ILE A 145 18.09 -2.63 -4.82
C ILE A 145 18.32 -2.31 -6.31
N SER A 146 19.01 -3.22 -7.01
CA SER A 146 19.33 -3.12 -8.44
C SER A 146 18.06 -3.16 -9.31
N LYS A 147 18.19 -2.81 -10.59
CA LYS A 147 17.04 -2.78 -11.51
C LYS A 147 16.50 -4.19 -11.76
N GLU A 148 17.40 -5.17 -11.81
CA GLU A 148 17.12 -6.58 -12.07
C GLU A 148 16.29 -7.21 -10.94
N GLU A 149 16.66 -6.95 -9.68
CA GLU A 149 15.92 -7.47 -8.52
C GLU A 149 14.56 -6.76 -8.32
N LYS A 150 14.44 -5.49 -8.74
CA LYS A 150 13.16 -4.76 -8.74
C LYS A 150 12.17 -5.32 -9.77
N GLN A 151 12.65 -5.88 -10.88
CA GLN A 151 11.80 -6.37 -11.98
C GLN A 151 11.22 -7.76 -11.71
N VAL A 152 11.82 -8.54 -10.81
CA VAL A 152 11.36 -9.88 -10.39
C VAL A 152 10.33 -9.82 -9.27
N ARG A 153 10.23 -8.68 -8.57
CA ARG A 153 9.39 -8.49 -7.38
C ARG A 153 8.04 -7.88 -7.69
#